data_AF-A0AAD9YWS0-F1
#
_entry.id   AF-A0AAD9YWS0-F1
#
_cell.length_a   1.000
_cell.length_b   1.000
_cell.length_c   1.000
_cell.angle_alpha   90.00
_cell.angle_beta   90.00
_cell.angle_gamma   90.00
#
_symmetry.space_group_name_H-M   'P 1'
#
loop_
_entity.id
_entity.type
_entity.pdbx_description
1 polymer ?
#
loop_
_entity_poly.entity_id
_entity_poly.type
_entity_poly.pdbx_seq_one_letter_code
_entity_poly.pdbx_strand_id
1 'polypeptide(L)'
;MTADATTDSGELGILRSLAKLCKGSLGSKCIIQLLDEFSHQGPNGTHQCLVFELLGPTVDMVTSDYYSVYSDPEESLEPDIVLKTSEQLLKAIAFMHEAGYVHGDISSRNIAFTCSHLSQATKEDLFDILGGPESEELARLDGKPLEKSLPKQLVKTAGWDNWTDEDEENLRVIDFGEAFLQGTEPRMLAQPDTLRAPETIFTAKFDYRLDLWRAGIVVRHLRCCSSVGMLIFVLDRFIHA
;
A
#
# COMPACT_ATOMS: atom_id res chain seq x y z
N MET A 1 3.70 -11.87 -21.80
CA MET A 1 4.10 -12.07 -20.40
C MET A 1 4.28 -13.56 -20.20
N THR A 2 5.51 -14.02 -20.01
CA THR A 2 5.80 -15.39 -19.56
C THR A 2 5.90 -15.35 -18.03
N ALA A 3 5.18 -16.22 -17.34
CA ALA A 3 5.26 -16.36 -15.89
C ALA A 3 6.14 -17.57 -15.58
N ASP A 4 7.41 -17.30 -15.30
CA ASP A 4 8.23 -18.25 -14.57
C ASP A 4 8.10 -17.86 -13.10
N ALA A 5 7.47 -18.72 -12.30
CA ALA A 5 7.49 -18.56 -10.86
C ALA A 5 8.94 -18.54 -10.40
N THR A 6 9.48 -17.35 -10.11
CA THR A 6 10.75 -17.23 -9.44
C THR A 6 10.59 -17.91 -8.09
N THR A 7 11.35 -18.98 -7.87
CA THR A 7 11.34 -19.74 -6.61
C THR A 7 11.75 -18.90 -5.39
N ASP A 8 12.18 -17.66 -5.61
CA ASP A 8 12.64 -16.70 -4.62
C ASP A 8 12.03 -15.31 -4.90
N SER A 9 10.77 -15.12 -4.50
CA SER A 9 10.15 -13.79 -4.50
C SER A 9 10.61 -13.03 -3.27
N GLY A 10 11.28 -11.89 -3.49
CA GLY A 10 11.76 -11.01 -2.42
C GLY A 10 10.62 -10.56 -1.51
N GLU A 11 9.48 -10.19 -2.09
CA GLU A 11 8.28 -9.80 -1.36
C GLU A 11 7.79 -10.91 -0.42
N LEU A 12 7.66 -12.14 -0.93
CA LEU A 12 7.18 -13.26 -0.11
C LEU A 12 8.14 -13.57 1.05
N GLY A 13 9.45 -13.52 0.80
CA GLY A 13 10.48 -13.71 1.83
C GLY A 13 10.38 -12.68 2.94
N ILE A 14 10.16 -11.42 2.58
CA ILE A 14 10.00 -10.30 3.53
C ILE A 14 8.71 -10.46 4.33
N LEU A 15 7.57 -10.67 3.66
CA LEU A 15 6.26 -10.85 4.31
C LEU A 15 6.26 -12.01 5.31
N ARG A 16 6.82 -13.17 4.94
CA ARG A 16 6.98 -14.31 5.87
C ARG A 16 7.87 -13.97 7.06
N SER A 17 8.92 -13.18 6.84
CA SER A 17 9.84 -12.79 7.91
C SER A 17 9.19 -11.82 8.88
N LEU A 18 8.50 -10.79 8.37
CA LEU A 18 7.71 -9.86 9.17
C LEU A 18 6.62 -10.60 9.95
N ALA A 19 5.87 -11.51 9.31
CA ALA A 19 4.85 -12.32 9.96
C ALA A 19 5.40 -13.17 11.13
N LYS A 20 6.61 -13.71 11.02
CA LYS A 20 7.27 -14.46 12.11
C LYS A 20 7.72 -13.55 13.26
N LEU A 21 8.06 -12.29 12.95
CA LEU A 21 8.48 -11.29 13.93
C LEU A 21 7.29 -10.62 14.64
N CYS A 22 6.07 -10.81 14.14
CA CYS A 22 4.82 -10.38 14.77
C CYS A 22 4.64 -11.05 16.15
N LYS A 23 5.23 -10.44 17.19
CA LYS A 23 5.04 -10.84 18.61
C LYS A 23 3.89 -10.08 19.27
N GLY A 24 2.91 -9.61 18.48
CA GLY A 24 1.80 -8.79 18.96
C GLY A 24 2.18 -7.34 19.26
N SER A 25 3.28 -6.82 18.70
CA SER A 25 3.62 -5.40 18.82
C SER A 25 2.58 -4.54 18.09
N LEU A 26 2.40 -3.29 18.52
CA LEU A 26 1.46 -2.39 17.86
C LEU A 26 1.87 -2.11 16.41
N GLY A 27 3.18 -2.01 16.13
CA GLY A 27 3.70 -1.83 14.77
C GLY A 27 3.43 -3.02 13.86
N SER A 28 3.48 -4.26 14.38
CA SER A 28 3.19 -5.44 13.56
C SER A 28 1.72 -5.51 13.14
N LYS A 29 0.80 -4.90 13.89
CA LYS A 29 -0.62 -4.78 13.52
C LYS A 29 -0.83 -3.79 12.36
N CYS A 30 0.16 -2.96 12.04
CA CYS A 30 0.07 -1.99 10.96
C CYS A 30 0.66 -2.52 9.64
N ILE A 31 1.00 -3.81 9.57
CA ILE A 31 1.51 -4.49 8.37
C ILE A 31 0.46 -5.48 7.87
N ILE A 32 0.23 -5.53 6.56
CA ILE A 32 -0.72 -6.49 5.96
C ILE A 32 -0.40 -7.94 6.35
N GLN A 33 -1.44 -8.70 6.70
CA GLN A 33 -1.28 -10.11 7.04
C GLN A 33 -1.34 -11.01 5.81
N LEU A 34 -0.24 -11.73 5.55
CA LEU A 34 -0.21 -12.86 4.63
C LEU A 34 -0.91 -14.08 5.29
N LEU A 35 -2.03 -14.50 4.71
CA LEU A 35 -2.86 -15.60 5.20
C LEU A 35 -2.47 -16.94 4.58
N ASP A 36 -2.16 -16.94 3.29
CA ASP A 36 -1.80 -18.15 2.53
C ASP A 36 -0.94 -17.80 1.32
N GLU A 37 -0.26 -18.80 0.79
CA GLU A 37 0.57 -18.70 -0.40
C GLU A 37 0.48 -19.99 -1.21
N PHE A 38 0.35 -19.87 -2.53
CA PHE A 38 0.31 -21.04 -3.40
C PHE A 38 0.84 -20.73 -4.80
N SER A 39 1.01 -21.78 -5.60
CA SER A 39 1.36 -21.67 -7.00
C SER A 39 0.19 -22.11 -7.86
N HIS A 40 -0.19 -21.26 -8.82
CA HIS A 40 -1.26 -21.53 -9.77
C HIS A 40 -0.68 -21.81 -11.16
N GLN A 41 -1.06 -22.92 -11.79
CA GLN A 41 -0.67 -23.22 -13.16
C GLN A 41 -1.65 -22.56 -14.14
N GLY A 42 -1.19 -21.50 -14.79
CA GLY A 42 -1.94 -20.76 -15.80
C GLY A 42 -1.47 -21.09 -17.22
N PRO A 43 -2.16 -20.56 -18.25
CA PRO A 43 -1.76 -20.71 -19.64
C PRO A 43 -0.39 -20.08 -19.98
N ASN A 44 0.10 -19.19 -19.12
CA ASN A 44 1.36 -18.46 -19.29
C ASN A 44 2.51 -18.99 -18.42
N GLY A 45 2.29 -20.11 -17.73
CA GLY A 45 3.26 -20.71 -16.82
C GLY A 45 2.75 -20.72 -15.38
N THR A 46 3.69 -20.80 -14.45
CA THR A 46 3.38 -20.89 -13.02
C THR A 46 3.35 -19.50 -12.41
N HIS A 47 2.25 -19.17 -11.74
CA HIS A 47 2.04 -17.90 -11.05
C HIS A 47 2.12 -18.10 -9.55
N GLN A 48 2.91 -17.29 -8.86
CA GLN A 48 2.87 -17.23 -7.40
C GLN A 48 1.67 -16.38 -6.97
N CYS A 49 0.88 -16.91 -6.04
CA CYS A 49 -0.32 -16.25 -5.52
C CYS A 49 -0.15 -16.04 -4.01
N LEU A 50 -0.35 -14.81 -3.58
CA LEU A 50 -0.33 -14.40 -2.18
C LEU A 50 -1.76 -14.06 -1.76
N VAL A 51 -2.19 -14.57 -0.61
CA VAL A 51 -3.53 -14.34 -0.05
C VAL A 51 -3.37 -13.49 1.20
N PHE A 52 -4.11 -12.38 1.26
CA PHE A 52 -4.02 -11.41 2.35
C PHE A 52 -5.35 -11.23 3.08
N GLU A 53 -5.32 -10.59 4.25
CA GLU A 53 -6.53 -10.08 4.90
C GLU A 53 -7.27 -9.09 3.98
N LEU A 54 -8.60 -9.11 4.03
CA LEU A 54 -9.41 -8.13 3.30
C LEU A 54 -9.21 -6.75 3.93
N LEU A 55 -8.93 -5.76 3.10
CA LEU A 55 -8.76 -4.36 3.49
C LEU A 55 -9.73 -3.48 2.70
N GLY A 56 -9.97 -2.29 3.25
CA GLY A 56 -10.78 -1.24 2.65
C GLY A 56 -10.01 -0.40 1.62
N PRO A 57 -10.51 0.80 1.30
CA PRO A 57 -9.86 1.70 0.35
C PRO A 57 -8.48 2.15 0.84
N THR A 58 -7.65 2.54 -0.13
CA THR A 58 -6.35 3.17 0.17
C THR A 58 -6.54 4.59 0.66
N VAL A 59 -5.54 5.12 1.38
CA VAL A 59 -5.51 6.54 1.76
C VAL A 59 -5.59 7.44 0.52
N ASP A 60 -4.99 7.02 -0.59
CA ASP A 60 -5.06 7.74 -1.87
C ASP A 60 -6.50 7.86 -2.40
N MET A 61 -7.28 6.78 -2.34
CA MET A 61 -8.69 6.77 -2.76
C MET A 61 -9.52 7.69 -1.86
N VAL A 62 -9.46 7.50 -0.54
CA VAL A 62 -10.24 8.29 0.43
C VAL A 62 -9.92 9.78 0.31
N THR A 63 -8.65 10.15 0.22
CA THR A 63 -8.26 11.56 0.07
C THR A 63 -8.65 12.13 -1.29
N SER A 64 -8.55 11.36 -2.37
CA SER A 64 -8.98 11.82 -3.70
C SER A 64 -10.48 12.07 -3.75
N ASP A 65 -11.28 11.17 -3.17
CA ASP A 65 -12.74 11.31 -3.10
C ASP A 65 -13.12 12.51 -2.23
N TYR A 66 -12.53 12.63 -1.03
CA TYR A 66 -12.75 13.77 -0.14
C TYR A 66 -12.45 15.11 -0.84
N TYR A 67 -11.26 15.28 -1.43
CA TYR A 67 -10.88 16.53 -2.10
C TYR A 67 -11.59 16.75 -3.44
N SER A 68 -12.20 15.73 -4.04
CA SER A 68 -13.04 15.90 -5.24
C SER A 68 -14.40 16.50 -4.92
N VAL A 69 -14.95 16.19 -3.74
CA VAL A 69 -16.25 16.67 -3.26
C VAL A 69 -16.11 18.05 -2.60
N TYR A 70 -15.06 18.23 -1.83
CA TYR A 70 -14.79 19.47 -1.10
C TYR A 70 -13.89 20.39 -1.93
N SER A 71 -14.48 21.47 -2.46
CA SER A 71 -13.78 22.42 -3.32
C SER A 71 -12.94 23.45 -2.55
N ASP A 72 -12.95 23.41 -1.21
CA ASP A 72 -12.21 24.36 -0.39
C ASP A 72 -10.77 23.89 -0.15
N PRO A 73 -9.75 24.61 -0.65
CA PRO A 73 -8.34 24.28 -0.41
C PRO A 73 -7.92 24.40 1.07
N GLU A 74 -8.75 24.94 1.96
CA GLU A 74 -8.51 24.95 3.41
C GLU A 74 -9.10 23.75 4.15
N GLU A 75 -10.01 22.97 3.55
CA GLU A 75 -10.56 21.77 4.19
C GLU A 75 -9.51 20.65 4.21
N SER A 76 -9.13 20.24 5.41
CA SER A 76 -8.27 19.08 5.66
C SER A 76 -9.09 17.99 6.35
N LEU A 77 -8.64 16.75 6.22
CA LEU A 77 -9.11 15.67 7.10
C LEU A 77 -9.02 16.12 8.57
N GLU A 78 -9.93 15.59 9.40
CA GLU A 78 -9.97 15.93 10.81
C GLU A 78 -8.60 15.71 11.47
N PRO A 79 -8.12 16.64 12.32
CA PRO A 79 -6.79 16.55 12.91
C PRO A 79 -6.50 15.22 13.61
N ASP A 80 -7.52 14.61 14.22
CA ASP A 80 -7.42 13.33 14.92
C ASP A 80 -7.17 12.17 13.95
N ILE A 81 -7.84 12.17 12.79
CA ILE A 81 -7.61 11.19 11.70
C ILE A 81 -6.18 11.31 11.20
N VAL A 82 -5.71 12.54 10.95
CA VAL A 82 -4.34 12.78 10.49
C VAL A 82 -3.34 12.28 11.51
N LEU A 83 -3.53 12.60 12.80
CA LEU A 83 -2.62 12.22 13.87
C LEU A 83 -2.56 10.69 14.02
N LYS A 84 -3.72 10.03 14.07
CA LYS A 84 -3.85 8.59 14.21
C LYS A 84 -3.28 7.84 13.01
N THR A 85 -3.50 8.33 11.80
CA THR A 85 -2.92 7.76 10.57
C THR A 85 -1.40 7.91 10.57
N SER A 86 -0.90 9.10 10.94
CA SER A 86 0.54 9.36 11.04
C SER A 86 1.22 8.46 12.08
N GLU A 87 0.61 8.31 13.25
CA GLU A 87 1.12 7.47 14.33
C GLU A 87 1.19 6.00 13.91
N GLN A 88 0.14 5.45 13.30
CA GLN A 88 0.13 4.07 12.84
C GLN A 88 1.15 3.82 11.73
N LEU A 89 1.28 4.74 10.76
CA LEU A 89 2.28 4.66 9.71
C LEU A 89 3.70 4.62 10.29
N LEU A 90 4.01 5.52 11.23
CA LEU A 90 5.33 5.55 11.87
C LEU A 90 5.60 4.30 12.70
N LYS A 91 4.58 3.74 13.38
CA LYS A 91 4.70 2.45 14.07
C LYS A 91 4.99 1.29 13.11
N ALA A 92 4.36 1.28 11.93
CA ALA A 92 4.62 0.29 10.89
C ALA A 92 6.08 0.37 10.40
N ILE A 93 6.53 1.59 10.10
CA ILE A 93 7.89 1.87 9.65
C ILE A 93 8.92 1.47 10.70
N ALA A 94 8.72 1.87 11.96
CA ALA A 94 9.60 1.49 13.06
C ALA A 94 9.71 -0.03 13.20
N PHE A 95 8.59 -0.75 13.12
CA PHE A 95 8.60 -2.22 13.17
C PHE A 95 9.37 -2.86 12.01
N MET A 96 9.17 -2.38 10.77
CA MET A 96 9.94 -2.87 9.62
C MET A 96 11.43 -2.59 9.78
N HIS A 97 11.78 -1.38 10.24
CA HIS A 97 13.17 -0.96 10.40
C HIS A 97 13.87 -1.73 11.52
N GLU A 98 13.19 -2.00 12.64
CA GLU A 98 13.69 -2.88 13.71
C GLU A 98 13.89 -4.33 13.24
N ALA A 99 13.05 -4.78 12.31
CA ALA A 99 13.20 -6.08 11.65
C ALA A 99 14.31 -6.11 10.58
N GLY A 100 14.96 -4.97 10.31
CA GLY A 100 16.02 -4.83 9.32
C GLY A 100 15.53 -4.65 7.89
N TYR A 101 14.25 -4.41 7.66
CA TYR A 101 13.66 -4.20 6.35
C TYR A 101 13.37 -2.72 6.09
N VAL A 102 13.39 -2.33 4.83
CA VAL A 102 12.97 -1.03 4.31
C VAL A 102 11.85 -1.29 3.32
N HIS A 103 10.74 -0.56 3.42
CA HIS A 103 9.62 -0.76 2.51
C HIS A 103 9.97 -0.30 1.10
N GLY A 104 10.74 0.80 0.98
CA GLY A 104 11.22 1.29 -0.31
C GLY A 104 10.17 2.06 -1.09
N ASP A 105 8.88 1.70 -0.96
CA ASP A 105 7.73 2.36 -1.62
C ASP A 105 6.58 2.88 -0.75
N ILE A 106 6.89 3.54 0.37
CA ILE A 106 5.83 4.20 1.17
C ILE A 106 5.12 5.29 0.37
N SER A 107 3.80 5.18 0.22
CA SER A 107 2.95 6.17 -0.43
C SER A 107 1.49 6.03 0.04
N SER A 108 0.63 7.02 -0.24
CA SER A 108 -0.81 6.96 0.04
C SER A 108 -1.51 5.78 -0.64
N ARG A 109 -0.95 5.28 -1.75
CA ARG A 109 -1.46 4.11 -2.49
C ARG A 109 -1.12 2.78 -1.81
N ASN A 110 -0.04 2.76 -1.03
CA ASN A 110 0.46 1.56 -0.34
C ASN A 110 0.09 1.55 1.15
N ILE A 111 -0.94 2.33 1.52
CA ILE A 111 -1.52 2.37 2.86
C ILE A 111 -3.04 2.23 2.69
N ALA A 112 -3.60 1.18 3.29
CA ALA A 112 -5.03 0.87 3.20
C ALA A 112 -5.66 0.84 4.59
N PHE A 113 -6.93 1.25 4.66
CA PHE A 113 -7.72 1.15 5.88
C PHE A 113 -8.18 -0.29 6.11
N THR A 114 -8.40 -0.66 7.36
CA THR A 114 -9.06 -1.93 7.69
C THR A 114 -10.56 -1.84 7.43
N CYS A 115 -11.17 -2.95 7.04
CA CYS A 115 -12.62 -3.06 6.82
C CYS A 115 -13.20 -4.15 7.74
N SER A 116 -13.28 -3.86 9.04
CA SER A 116 -13.67 -4.83 10.07
C SER A 116 -15.07 -5.39 9.83
N HIS A 117 -16.06 -4.53 9.52
CA HIS A 117 -17.42 -4.99 9.30
C HIS A 117 -17.52 -5.82 8.02
N LEU A 118 -16.88 -5.36 6.94
CA LEU A 118 -16.89 -6.08 5.66
C LEU A 118 -16.14 -7.42 5.72
N SER A 119 -15.09 -7.53 6.54
CA SER A 119 -14.35 -8.77 6.72
C SER A 119 -15.19 -9.91 7.33
N GLN A 120 -16.29 -9.55 8.00
CA GLN A 120 -17.24 -10.50 8.59
C GLN A 120 -18.51 -10.67 7.75
N ALA A 121 -18.64 -9.91 6.67
CA ALA A 121 -19.82 -9.91 5.82
C ALA A 121 -19.91 -11.20 4.99
N THR A 122 -21.12 -11.51 4.53
CA THR A 122 -21.29 -12.64 3.60
C THR A 122 -20.72 -12.28 2.23
N LYS A 123 -20.49 -13.29 1.39
CA LYS A 123 -20.01 -13.07 0.01
C LYS A 123 -20.98 -12.21 -0.79
N GLU A 124 -22.27 -12.37 -0.54
CA GLU A 124 -23.35 -11.61 -1.16
C GLU A 124 -23.28 -10.15 -0.74
N ASP A 125 -23.18 -9.87 0.56
CA ASP A 125 -23.03 -8.50 1.09
C ASP A 125 -21.76 -7.81 0.52
N LEU A 126 -20.66 -8.56 0.37
CA LEU A 126 -19.43 -8.05 -0.23
C LEU A 126 -19.64 -7.57 -1.67
N PHE A 127 -20.41 -8.32 -2.48
CA PHE A 127 -20.72 -7.93 -3.85
C PHE A 127 -21.77 -6.84 -3.94
N ASP A 128 -22.64 -6.69 -2.94
CA ASP A 128 -23.55 -5.55 -2.88
C ASP A 128 -22.79 -4.23 -2.64
N ILE A 129 -21.68 -4.27 -1.90
CA ILE A 129 -20.82 -3.09 -1.65
C ILE A 129 -19.88 -2.81 -2.81
N LEU A 130 -19.07 -3.81 -3.22
CA LEU A 130 -18.03 -3.66 -4.23
C LEU A 130 -18.56 -3.74 -5.67
N GLY A 131 -19.79 -4.21 -5.84
CA GLY A 131 -20.29 -4.68 -7.13
C GLY A 131 -19.77 -6.07 -7.48
N GLY A 132 -20.46 -6.73 -8.42
CA GLY A 132 -19.95 -7.96 -9.02
C GLY A 132 -18.73 -7.68 -9.93
N PRO A 133 -17.87 -8.69 -10.18
CA PRO A 133 -16.71 -8.51 -11.05
C PRO A 133 -17.15 -8.17 -12.47
N GLU A 134 -16.86 -6.95 -12.91
CA GLU A 134 -17.06 -6.50 -14.30
C GLU A 134 -15.90 -7.01 -15.15
N SER A 135 -16.22 -7.74 -16.22
CA SER A 135 -15.22 -8.29 -17.14
C SER A 135 -15.51 -7.87 -18.58
N GLU A 136 -14.48 -7.43 -19.29
CA GLU A 136 -14.54 -7.09 -20.71
C GLU A 136 -13.69 -8.05 -21.53
N GLU A 137 -14.13 -8.36 -22.75
CA GLU A 137 -13.32 -9.16 -23.66
C GLU A 137 -12.10 -8.37 -24.13
N LEU A 138 -10.92 -8.98 -24.00
CA LEU A 138 -9.70 -8.38 -24.52
C LEU A 138 -9.74 -8.46 -26.04
N ALA A 139 -9.71 -7.31 -26.71
CA ALA A 139 -9.62 -7.23 -28.16
C ALA A 139 -8.38 -6.42 -28.55
N ARG A 140 -7.70 -6.85 -29.61
CA ARG A 140 -6.62 -6.06 -30.19
C ARG A 140 -7.21 -4.92 -31.00
N LEU A 141 -6.67 -3.72 -30.87
CA LEU A 141 -7.07 -2.55 -31.66
C LEU A 141 -6.87 -2.77 -33.18
N ASP A 142 -5.97 -3.68 -33.56
CA ASP A 142 -5.70 -4.04 -34.96
C ASP A 142 -6.65 -5.13 -35.51
N GLY A 143 -7.62 -5.60 -34.72
CA GLY A 143 -8.60 -6.62 -35.11
C GLY A 143 -8.04 -8.03 -35.30
N LYS A 144 -6.76 -8.25 -35.01
CA LYS A 144 -6.13 -9.58 -35.12
C LYS A 144 -6.55 -10.49 -33.97
N PRO A 145 -6.48 -11.83 -34.15
CA PRO A 145 -6.72 -12.76 -33.06
C PRO A 145 -5.73 -12.54 -31.92
N LEU A 146 -6.21 -12.72 -30.68
CA LEU A 146 -5.36 -12.73 -29.51
C LEU A 146 -4.35 -13.88 -29.57
N GLU A 147 -3.14 -13.59 -29.12
CA GLU A 147 -2.14 -14.62 -28.90
C GLU A 147 -2.57 -15.53 -27.75
N LYS A 148 -2.20 -16.81 -27.80
CA LYS A 148 -2.56 -17.79 -26.76
C LYS A 148 -2.08 -17.41 -25.36
N SER A 149 -1.05 -16.56 -25.29
CA SER A 149 -0.46 -16.07 -24.05
C SER A 149 -1.15 -14.84 -23.45
N LEU A 150 -2.18 -14.29 -24.11
CA LEU A 150 -2.95 -13.17 -23.57
C LEU A 150 -4.22 -13.67 -22.90
N PRO A 151 -4.63 -13.08 -21.76
CA PRO A 151 -5.91 -13.39 -21.15
C PRO A 151 -7.03 -13.00 -22.13
N LYS A 152 -8.12 -13.79 -22.14
CA LYS A 152 -9.26 -13.52 -23.03
C LYS A 152 -10.14 -12.38 -22.53
N GLN A 153 -10.06 -12.09 -21.23
CA GLN A 153 -10.87 -11.10 -20.57
C GLN A 153 -10.00 -10.27 -19.64
N LEU A 154 -10.33 -9.00 -19.50
CA LEU A 154 -9.82 -8.12 -18.47
C LEU A 154 -10.91 -7.95 -17.43
N VAL A 155 -10.56 -8.14 -16.15
CA VAL A 155 -11.46 -7.85 -15.05
C VAL A 155 -11.14 -6.44 -14.56
N LYS A 156 -12.15 -5.59 -14.46
CA LYS A 156 -12.01 -4.23 -13.95
C LYS A 156 -11.70 -4.29 -12.45
N THR A 157 -10.86 -3.38 -11.98
CA THR A 157 -10.61 -3.20 -10.54
C THR A 157 -11.92 -2.83 -9.85
N ALA A 158 -12.22 -3.48 -8.72
CA ALA A 158 -13.36 -3.14 -7.88
C ALA A 158 -13.21 -1.69 -7.37
N GLY A 159 -14.33 -0.95 -7.37
CA GLY A 159 -14.41 0.39 -6.80
C GLY A 159 -14.82 0.36 -5.32
N TRP A 160 -14.66 1.49 -4.64
CA TRP A 160 -15.12 1.69 -3.25
C TRP A 160 -16.21 2.76 -3.17
N ASP A 161 -17.00 2.91 -4.24
CA ASP A 161 -17.93 4.03 -4.44
C ASP A 161 -19.04 4.12 -3.37
N ASN A 162 -19.38 3.00 -2.72
CA ASN A 162 -20.41 2.90 -1.67
C ASN A 162 -19.83 2.67 -0.27
N TRP A 163 -18.54 2.93 -0.06
CA TRP A 163 -17.93 2.72 1.26
C TRP A 163 -18.50 3.70 2.29
N THR A 164 -19.03 3.16 3.38
CA THR A 164 -19.44 3.94 4.55
C THR A 164 -18.28 4.00 5.54
N ASP A 165 -18.02 5.18 6.11
CA ASP A 165 -17.04 5.35 7.19
C ASP A 165 -17.23 4.27 8.27
N GLU A 166 -16.18 3.49 8.53
CA GLU A 166 -16.18 2.56 9.67
C GLU A 166 -15.64 3.27 10.91
N ASP A 167 -16.17 2.91 12.08
CA ASP A 167 -15.78 3.49 13.37
C ASP A 167 -14.29 3.23 13.69
N GLU A 168 -13.67 2.20 13.08
CA GLU A 168 -12.27 1.83 13.25
C GLU A 168 -11.36 2.24 12.06
N GLU A 169 -10.66 3.35 12.23
CA GLU A 169 -9.67 3.85 11.26
C GLU A 169 -8.27 3.24 11.46
N ASN A 170 -8.19 1.92 11.60
CA ASN A 170 -6.89 1.25 11.62
C ASN A 170 -6.34 1.15 10.20
N LEU A 171 -5.02 1.16 10.04
CA LEU A 171 -4.36 1.01 8.72
C LEU A 171 -3.47 -0.22 8.63
N ARG A 172 -3.17 -0.58 7.38
CA ARG A 172 -2.12 -1.52 6.99
C ARG A 172 -1.24 -0.89 5.93
N VAL A 173 0.06 -1.05 6.09
CA VAL A 173 1.03 -0.90 5.00
C VAL A 173 0.96 -2.15 4.12
N ILE A 174 0.83 -1.95 2.82
CA ILE A 174 0.65 -2.99 1.80
C ILE A 174 1.73 -2.85 0.71
N ASP A 175 1.82 -3.84 -0.19
CA ASP A 175 2.74 -3.85 -1.35
C ASP A 175 4.23 -3.79 -0.98
N PHE A 176 4.81 -4.97 -0.79
CA PHE A 176 6.22 -5.13 -0.42
C PHE A 176 7.10 -5.50 -1.63
N GLY A 177 6.62 -5.24 -2.86
CA GLY A 177 7.33 -5.57 -4.09
C GLY A 177 8.68 -4.87 -4.23
N GLU A 178 8.80 -3.65 -3.70
CA GLU A 178 10.01 -2.82 -3.74
C GLU A 178 10.80 -2.85 -2.41
N ALA A 179 10.38 -3.69 -1.45
CA ALA A 179 11.01 -3.78 -0.14
C ALA A 179 12.36 -4.48 -0.20
N PHE A 180 13.29 -4.09 0.67
CA PHE A 180 14.65 -4.62 0.69
C PHE A 180 15.24 -4.67 2.11
N LEU A 181 16.33 -5.41 2.29
CA LEU A 181 17.05 -5.50 3.56
C LEU A 181 17.98 -4.28 3.73
N GLN A 182 18.07 -3.74 4.95
CA GLN A 182 19.01 -2.69 5.27
C GLN A 182 20.46 -3.14 4.99
N GLY A 183 21.24 -2.26 4.35
CA GLY A 183 22.60 -2.56 3.87
C GLY A 183 22.66 -3.29 2.54
N THR A 184 21.52 -3.65 1.94
CA THR A 184 21.43 -4.19 0.57
C THR A 184 20.64 -3.25 -0.33
N GLU A 185 20.89 -1.95 -0.22
CA GLU A 185 20.15 -0.92 -0.96
C GLU A 185 20.26 -1.14 -2.48
N PRO A 186 19.14 -1.13 -3.22
CA PRO A 186 19.18 -1.26 -4.66
C PRO A 186 19.83 -0.02 -5.30
N ARG A 187 20.40 -0.21 -6.50
CA ARG A 187 21.05 0.91 -7.22
C ARG A 187 20.06 2.01 -7.63
N MET A 188 18.81 1.63 -7.88
CA MET A 188 17.73 2.51 -8.28
C MET A 188 16.43 1.98 -7.69
N LEU A 189 15.56 2.90 -7.29
CA LEU A 189 14.16 2.64 -6.97
C LEU A 189 13.29 3.26 -8.06
N ALA A 190 12.18 2.61 -8.40
CA ALA A 190 11.15 3.23 -9.21
C ALA A 190 10.44 4.30 -8.39
N GLN A 191 10.85 5.57 -8.54
CA GLN A 191 10.28 6.68 -7.78
C GLN A 191 9.58 7.67 -8.71
N PRO A 192 8.27 7.93 -8.51
CA PRO A 192 7.63 9.08 -9.12
C PRO A 192 8.36 10.36 -8.72
N ASP A 193 8.47 11.32 -9.64
CA ASP A 193 9.27 12.53 -9.43
C ASP A 193 8.91 13.31 -8.17
N THR A 194 7.62 13.30 -7.80
CA THR A 194 7.05 13.99 -6.64
C THR A 194 7.35 13.31 -5.30
N LEU A 195 7.82 12.06 -5.31
CA LEU A 195 8.07 11.23 -4.13
C LEU A 195 9.55 10.97 -3.86
N ARG A 196 10.44 11.66 -4.58
CA ARG A 196 11.89 11.49 -4.43
C ARG A 196 12.42 12.23 -3.22
N ALA A 197 13.29 11.57 -2.47
CA ALA A 197 14.02 12.18 -1.37
C ALA A 197 15.20 13.02 -1.91
N PRO A 198 15.64 14.07 -1.20
CA PRO A 198 16.75 14.90 -1.65
C PRO A 198 18.02 14.08 -1.93
N GLU A 199 18.32 13.08 -1.11
CA GLU A 199 19.46 12.20 -1.29
C GLU A 199 19.38 11.33 -2.55
N THR A 200 18.18 10.88 -2.95
CA THR A 200 18.02 10.14 -4.21
C THR A 200 18.20 11.05 -5.42
N ILE A 201 17.92 12.35 -5.29
CA ILE A 201 18.14 13.37 -6.33
C ILE A 201 19.61 13.78 -6.42
N PHE A 202 20.25 14.07 -5.28
CA PHE A 202 21.55 14.75 -5.25
C PHE A 202 22.75 13.79 -5.16
N THR A 203 22.61 12.67 -4.46
CA THR A 203 23.74 11.77 -4.18
C THR A 203 23.58 10.39 -4.82
N ALA A 204 22.38 10.06 -5.30
CA ALA A 204 21.99 8.73 -5.78
C ALA A 204 22.28 7.62 -4.75
N LYS A 205 22.36 7.99 -3.47
CA LYS A 205 22.52 7.07 -2.34
C LYS A 205 21.41 7.36 -1.34
N PHE A 206 20.75 6.32 -0.90
CA PHE A 206 19.70 6.36 0.10
C PHE A 206 19.88 5.18 1.04
N ASP A 207 19.13 5.18 2.14
CA ASP A 207 19.06 4.09 3.10
C ASP A 207 17.63 3.98 3.64
N TYR A 208 17.44 3.27 4.75
CA TYR A 208 16.15 3.08 5.41
C TYR A 208 15.38 4.38 5.72
N ARG A 209 16.08 5.52 5.85
CA ARG A 209 15.47 6.83 6.13
C ARG A 209 14.62 7.36 4.97
N LEU A 210 14.74 6.75 3.78
CA LEU A 210 13.85 7.02 2.66
C LEU A 210 12.37 6.84 3.04
N ASP A 211 12.04 5.79 3.81
CA ASP A 211 10.66 5.54 4.25
C ASP A 211 10.13 6.68 5.12
N LEU A 212 11.00 7.30 5.95
CA LEU A 212 10.64 8.43 6.81
C LEU A 212 10.38 9.69 5.99
N TRP A 213 11.19 9.96 4.95
CA TRP A 213 10.91 11.04 4.01
C TRP A 213 9.55 10.87 3.35
N ARG A 214 9.29 9.65 2.86
CA ARG A 214 8.03 9.30 2.19
C ARG A 214 6.83 9.36 3.14
N ALA A 215 6.99 8.96 4.39
CA ALA A 215 5.97 9.16 5.42
C ALA A 215 5.65 10.65 5.62
N GLY A 216 6.65 11.53 5.61
CA GLY A 216 6.44 12.97 5.64
C GLY A 216 5.58 13.47 4.46
N ILE A 217 5.78 12.93 3.26
CA ILE A 217 4.95 13.26 2.10
C ILE A 217 3.51 12.77 2.30
N VAL A 218 3.31 11.55 2.81
CA VAL A 218 1.96 11.02 3.10
C VAL A 218 1.25 11.91 4.14
N VAL A 219 1.92 12.26 5.24
CA VAL A 219 1.34 13.12 6.29
C VAL A 219 1.00 14.51 5.75
N ARG A 220 1.83 15.04 4.83
CA ARG A 220 1.50 16.27 4.11
C ARG A 220 0.28 16.07 3.21
N HIS A 221 0.17 14.97 2.49
CA HIS A 221 -0.97 14.69 1.61
C HIS A 221 -2.29 14.59 2.38
N LEU A 222 -2.27 14.06 3.61
CA LEU A 222 -3.42 14.05 4.52
C LEU A 222 -3.85 15.45 4.99
N ARG A 223 -2.97 16.46 4.86
CA ARG A 223 -3.23 17.86 5.20
C ARG A 223 -3.15 18.71 3.94
N CYS A 224 -4.30 19.03 3.36
CA CYS A 224 -4.42 19.98 2.23
C CYS A 224 -3.60 21.29 2.43
N CYS A 225 -3.35 21.68 3.69
CA CYS A 225 -2.64 22.91 4.04
C CYS A 225 -1.10 22.83 3.93
N SER A 226 -0.51 23.79 3.20
CA SER A 226 0.92 24.01 2.94
C SER A 226 1.82 24.32 4.16
N SER A 227 1.33 24.23 5.40
CA SER A 227 2.11 24.63 6.59
C SER A 227 3.01 23.50 7.13
N VAL A 228 4.32 23.72 7.03
CA VAL A 228 5.39 22.78 7.43
C VAL A 228 5.49 22.57 8.95
N GLY A 229 4.78 23.37 9.75
CA GLY A 229 4.96 23.45 11.21
C GLY A 229 4.62 22.19 12.00
N MET A 230 3.69 21.37 11.54
CA MET A 230 3.32 20.12 12.24
C MET A 230 4.15 18.91 11.81
N LEU A 231 4.75 18.93 10.60
CA LEU A 231 5.67 17.89 10.16
C LEU A 231 6.87 17.79 11.10
N ILE A 232 7.35 18.94 11.56
CA ILE A 232 8.43 19.05 12.55
C ILE A 232 7.95 18.50 13.90
N PHE A 233 6.75 18.84 14.37
CA PHE A 233 6.25 18.37 15.67
C PHE A 233 6.02 16.85 15.74
N VAL A 234 5.56 16.23 14.66
CA VAL A 234 5.36 14.77 14.61
C VAL A 234 6.72 14.07 14.54
N LEU A 235 7.63 14.50 13.67
CA LEU A 235 8.96 13.89 13.57
C LEU A 235 9.80 14.10 14.85
N ASP A 236 9.73 15.27 15.49
CA ASP A 236 10.55 15.60 16.67
C ASP A 236 10.15 14.81 17.92
N ARG A 237 8.86 14.45 18.07
CA ARG A 237 8.41 13.54 19.14
C ARG A 237 8.83 12.08 18.94
N PHE A 238 9.06 11.64 17.71
CA PHE A 238 9.43 10.26 17.39
C PHE A 238 10.94 10.06 17.23
N ILE A 239 11.71 11.11 16.90
CA ILE A 239 13.18 11.06 16.86
C ILE A 239 13.78 11.02 18.28
N HIS A 240 13.03 11.48 19.30
CA HIS A 240 13.49 11.57 20.70
C HIS A 240 12.82 10.58 21.67
N ALA A 241 12.09 9.58 21.17
CA ALA A 241 11.50 8.49 21.96
C ALA A 241 12.21 7.16 21.65
#